data_AF-A0A2U2HMM0-F1
#
_entry.id   AF-A0A2U2HMM0-F1
#
_cell.length_a   1.000
_cell.length_b   1.000
_cell.length_c   1.000
_cell.angle_alpha   90.00
_cell.angle_beta   90.00
_cell.angle_gamma   90.00
#
_symmetry.space_group_name_H-M   'P 1'
#
loop_
_entity.id
_entity.type
_entity.pdbx_description
1 polymer ?
#
loop_
_entity_poly.entity_id
_entity_poly.type
_entity_poly.pdbx_seq_one_letter_code
_entity_poly.pdbx_strand_id
1 'polypeptide(L)'
;MIGMAAAFLGDRMAAVTDSKGQTGRCVADNYVLCNPPYSLVKKNFTQGWAERHMEDAQGNGGRQTSEARNKTLAAFFDIVRKQAPMEQSPEYIDTMMKNEAHGFDAKSDRKRHGYGTTPSTYGRVTLYFNPHDHVISASTVQGIGWRGMSQDEIDATNAKGVFSQRVFAQDFMVGKQGQYDFWTNHHGGKLKPGSQGFWFPESQKAQYSIGKGLDTNDRIIGKVMTFLTAPVAIVTMHLASIRINALPPNDWKTPLTAPDLPEEFVPEALRFGKSSKNFDQGNDAPGESRDKDRERKVDDPYFGDNAVVSGGTEAARNKGNDAAEGDKNSEAALRYEHHAFLRLQAKRDGRYAPDAKVTEEDDPSKASYKYKSWRNDKIKENLAANVTAHATDHSTIMTNGMHAQKALAYDIAVGRCHINEEDMQTLRKAADWRFLKELNEADPHLLFDEYFRNGRYKKKSVTEWT
;
A
#
# COMPACT_ATOMS: atom_id res chain seq x y z
N MET A 1 6.04 3.03 3.65
CA MET A 1 7.19 3.04 4.60
C MET A 1 7.08 4.06 5.73
N ILE A 2 6.11 5.00 5.69
CA ILE A 2 5.90 5.99 6.75
C ILE A 2 5.77 5.31 8.14
N GLY A 3 5.10 4.14 8.21
CA GLY A 3 4.99 3.36 9.45
C GLY A 3 6.33 2.90 10.04
N MET A 4 7.24 2.32 9.25
CA MET A 4 8.57 1.93 9.75
C MET A 4 9.41 3.14 10.15
N ALA A 5 9.35 4.23 9.36
CA ALA A 5 10.07 5.46 9.66
C ALA A 5 9.64 6.07 11.00
N ALA A 6 8.35 5.97 11.36
CA ALA A 6 7.84 6.43 12.64
C ALA A 6 8.51 5.72 13.83
N ALA A 7 8.88 4.45 13.71
CA ALA A 7 9.62 3.74 14.77
C ALA A 7 11.00 4.37 15.02
N PHE A 8 11.73 4.75 13.96
CA PHE A 8 13.04 5.41 14.09
C PHE A 8 12.95 6.84 14.61
N LEU A 9 11.86 7.55 14.32
CA LEU A 9 11.60 8.86 14.89
C LEU A 9 11.28 8.73 16.37
N GLY A 10 10.33 7.85 16.70
CA GLY A 10 9.91 7.57 18.06
C GLY A 10 11.02 7.08 18.99
N ASP A 11 11.92 6.23 18.50
CA ASP A 11 13.05 5.71 19.28
C ASP A 11 14.06 6.81 19.68
N ARG A 12 14.07 7.93 18.95
CA ARG A 12 14.92 9.09 19.25
C ARG A 12 14.26 10.10 20.19
N MET A 13 12.96 9.98 20.43
CA MET A 13 12.24 10.88 21.34
C MET A 13 12.46 10.44 22.79
N ALA A 14 12.43 11.40 23.71
CA ALA A 14 12.42 11.10 25.13
C ALA A 14 11.20 10.25 25.49
N ALA A 15 11.34 9.38 26.48
CA ALA A 15 10.20 8.66 27.02
C ALA A 15 9.20 9.66 27.61
N VAL A 16 7.91 9.37 27.43
CA VAL A 16 6.81 10.21 27.91
C VAL A 16 6.13 9.53 29.09
N THR A 17 5.77 10.31 30.10
CA THR A 17 5.05 9.80 31.27
C THR A 17 3.61 10.26 31.21
N ASP A 18 2.66 9.31 31.30
CA ASP A 18 1.25 9.61 31.31
C ASP A 18 0.78 10.21 32.65
N SER A 19 -0.48 10.64 32.72
CA SER A 19 -1.08 11.22 33.94
C SER A 19 -1.18 10.25 35.12
N LYS A 20 -0.90 8.96 34.91
CA LYS A 20 -0.87 7.91 35.93
C LYS A 20 0.55 7.53 36.33
N GLY A 21 1.57 8.23 35.82
CA GLY A 21 2.98 7.97 36.13
C GLY A 21 3.61 6.83 35.34
N GLN A 22 2.92 6.26 34.34
CA GLN A 22 3.52 5.24 33.48
C GLN A 22 4.37 5.89 32.41
N THR A 23 5.62 5.48 32.35
CA THR A 23 6.57 5.98 31.35
C THR A 23 6.61 5.03 30.16
N GLY A 24 6.45 5.58 28.95
CA GLY A 24 6.39 4.86 27.68
C GLY A 24 7.38 5.41 26.66
N ARG A 25 7.82 4.58 25.72
CA ARG A 25 8.58 5.03 24.54
C ARG A 25 7.61 5.53 23.46
N CYS A 26 8.00 6.53 22.68
CA CYS A 26 7.18 7.08 21.58
C CYS A 26 7.16 6.20 20.32
N VAL A 27 7.13 4.88 20.48
CA VAL A 27 7.13 3.88 19.40
C VAL A 27 5.91 2.99 19.59
N ALA A 28 5.20 2.65 18.51
CA ALA A 28 4.01 1.82 18.60
C ALA A 28 4.31 0.46 19.24
N ASP A 29 3.35 -0.06 20.02
CA ASP A 29 3.49 -1.34 20.73
C ASP A 29 3.74 -2.49 19.77
N ASN A 30 2.99 -2.52 18.66
CA ASN A 30 3.10 -3.49 17.57
C ASN A 30 3.04 -2.83 16.20
N TYR A 31 3.53 -3.56 15.19
CA TYR A 31 3.38 -3.21 13.78
C TYR A 31 2.77 -4.37 13.00
N VAL A 32 1.68 -4.11 12.27
CA VAL A 32 1.20 -5.02 11.23
C VAL A 32 1.55 -4.41 9.89
N LEU A 33 2.45 -5.06 9.16
CA LEU A 33 2.91 -4.62 7.86
C LEU A 33 2.08 -5.30 6.79
N CYS A 34 1.17 -4.55 6.15
CA CYS A 34 0.33 -5.07 5.08
C CYS A 34 0.95 -4.72 3.73
N ASN A 35 1.33 -5.75 2.99
CA ASN A 35 1.91 -5.67 1.65
C ASN A 35 3.05 -4.63 1.52
N PRO A 36 4.01 -4.52 2.45
CA PRO A 36 5.02 -3.46 2.37
C PRO A 36 5.91 -3.59 1.11
N PRO A 37 6.21 -2.48 0.40
CA PRO A 37 7.12 -2.47 -0.74
C PRO A 37 8.60 -2.64 -0.37
N TYR A 38 8.92 -2.83 0.91
CA TYR A 38 10.30 -2.95 1.38
C TYR A 38 10.98 -4.19 0.79
N SER A 39 11.95 -4.02 -0.10
CA SER A 39 12.60 -5.13 -0.78
C SER A 39 13.87 -5.56 -0.07
N LEU A 40 14.08 -6.88 0.08
CA LEU A 40 15.38 -7.47 0.48
C LEU A 40 16.10 -8.15 -0.68
N VAL A 41 15.54 -8.11 -1.90
CA VAL A 41 16.15 -8.71 -3.09
C VAL A 41 17.56 -8.16 -3.29
N LYS A 42 18.55 -9.05 -3.44
CA LYS A 42 19.97 -8.69 -3.47
C LYS A 42 20.33 -7.82 -4.68
N LYS A 43 19.90 -8.23 -5.87
CA LYS A 43 20.14 -7.54 -7.14
C LYS A 43 18.83 -7.32 -7.87
N ASN A 44 18.57 -6.08 -8.29
CA ASN A 44 17.41 -5.74 -9.08
C ASN A 44 17.80 -4.75 -10.18
N PHE A 45 18.04 -5.29 -11.37
CA PHE A 45 18.45 -4.51 -12.52
C PHE A 45 17.37 -3.50 -12.95
N THR A 46 16.09 -3.89 -12.95
CA THR A 46 15.02 -3.02 -13.42
C THR A 46 14.82 -1.83 -12.48
N GLN A 47 14.95 -2.01 -11.16
CA GLN A 47 14.98 -0.86 -10.24
C GLN A 47 16.18 0.04 -10.53
N GLY A 48 17.39 -0.53 -10.62
CA GLY A 48 18.60 0.25 -10.88
C GLY A 48 18.51 1.05 -12.18
N TRP A 49 17.90 0.47 -13.22
CA TRP A 49 17.64 1.16 -14.47
C TRP A 49 16.55 2.24 -14.36
N ALA A 50 15.46 1.97 -13.66
CA ALA A 50 14.37 2.92 -13.46
C ALA A 50 14.80 4.14 -12.62
N GLU A 51 15.69 3.94 -11.67
CA GLU A 51 16.18 4.96 -10.72
C GLU A 51 17.55 5.53 -11.11
N ARG A 52 18.07 5.23 -12.31
CA ARG A 52 19.45 5.56 -12.73
C ARG A 52 19.80 7.06 -12.76
N HIS A 53 18.79 7.92 -12.68
CA HIS A 53 18.95 9.38 -12.66
C HIS A 53 18.45 9.98 -11.34
N MET A 54 18.14 9.16 -10.33
CA MET A 54 17.83 9.64 -9.00
C MET A 54 19.13 9.77 -8.21
N GLU A 55 19.38 10.96 -7.72
CA GLU A 55 20.56 11.32 -6.93
C GLU A 55 20.12 11.97 -5.62
N ASP A 56 20.87 11.73 -4.54
CA ASP A 56 20.73 12.51 -3.31
C ASP A 56 21.32 13.92 -3.48
N ALA A 57 21.21 14.74 -2.43
CA ALA A 57 21.72 16.12 -2.46
C ALA A 57 23.25 16.21 -2.65
N GLN A 58 23.96 15.09 -2.49
CA GLN A 58 25.40 14.97 -2.68
C GLN A 58 25.76 14.38 -4.05
N GLY A 59 24.78 14.10 -4.91
CA GLY A 59 24.99 13.51 -6.23
C GLY A 59 25.20 11.99 -6.21
N ASN A 60 25.00 11.32 -5.07
CA ASN A 60 25.08 9.86 -5.03
C ASN A 60 23.77 9.27 -5.57
N GLY A 61 23.87 8.38 -6.55
CA GLY A 61 22.72 7.70 -7.15
C GLY A 61 22.69 6.20 -6.88
N GLY A 62 21.55 5.60 -7.21
CA GLY A 62 21.37 4.15 -7.26
C GLY A 62 20.68 3.52 -6.05
N ARG A 63 20.32 2.24 -6.21
CA ARG A 63 19.61 1.43 -5.20
C ARG A 63 20.49 1.20 -3.97
N GLN A 64 19.93 1.45 -2.79
CA GLN A 64 20.58 1.11 -1.52
C GLN A 64 20.98 -0.37 -1.47
N THR A 65 22.16 -0.65 -0.91
CA THR A 65 22.72 -2.01 -0.91
C THR A 65 21.80 -2.99 -0.17
N SER A 66 21.89 -4.29 -0.53
CA SER A 66 21.14 -5.33 0.19
C SER A 66 21.55 -5.37 1.67
N GLU A 67 22.84 -5.18 1.97
CA GLU A 67 23.34 -5.14 3.35
C GLU A 67 22.73 -3.97 4.14
N ALA A 68 22.72 -2.76 3.57
CA ALA A 68 22.11 -1.60 4.23
C ALA A 68 20.63 -1.84 4.54
N ARG A 69 19.88 -2.42 3.60
CA ARG A 69 18.45 -2.73 3.80
C ARG A 69 18.21 -3.81 4.85
N ASN A 70 19.03 -4.87 4.87
CA ASN A 70 18.96 -5.87 5.94
C ASN A 70 19.26 -5.24 7.31
N LYS A 71 20.31 -4.40 7.40
CA LYS A 71 20.65 -3.68 8.64
C LYS A 71 19.55 -2.71 9.08
N THR A 72 18.94 -1.98 8.16
CA THR A 72 17.80 -1.10 8.48
C THR A 72 16.62 -1.89 9.01
N LEU A 73 16.27 -3.01 8.37
CA LEU A 73 15.16 -3.84 8.84
C LEU A 73 15.47 -4.50 10.20
N ALA A 74 16.72 -4.92 10.42
CA ALA A 74 17.18 -5.40 11.73
C ALA A 74 17.06 -4.33 12.81
N ALA A 75 17.52 -3.10 12.55
CA ALA A 75 17.40 -1.98 13.48
C ALA A 75 15.93 -1.66 13.79
N PHE A 76 15.04 -1.75 12.80
CA PHE A 76 13.59 -1.61 13.02
C PHE A 76 13.06 -2.70 13.97
N PHE A 77 13.43 -3.96 13.75
CA PHE A 77 13.05 -5.05 14.65
C PHE A 77 13.63 -4.89 16.06
N ASP A 78 14.86 -4.39 16.21
CA ASP A 78 15.48 -4.08 17.50
C ASP A 78 14.72 -2.97 18.25
N ILE A 79 14.26 -1.93 17.55
CA ILE A 79 13.45 -0.86 18.11
C ILE A 79 12.13 -1.39 18.67
N VAL A 80 11.44 -2.25 17.91
CA VAL A 80 10.14 -2.82 18.28
C VAL A 80 10.30 -3.85 19.41
N ARG A 81 11.34 -4.68 19.39
CA ARG A 81 11.60 -5.68 20.46
C ARG A 81 11.68 -5.06 21.85
N LYS A 82 12.22 -3.84 21.94
CA LYS A 82 12.30 -3.06 23.20
C LYS A 82 10.92 -2.65 23.76
N GLN A 83 9.80 -2.86 23.04
CA GLN A 83 8.45 -2.61 23.55
C GLN A 83 7.89 -3.76 24.38
N ALA A 84 8.39 -4.99 24.22
CA ALA A 84 7.86 -6.15 24.93
C ALA A 84 7.79 -5.97 26.47
N PRO A 85 8.78 -5.33 27.15
CA PRO A 85 8.71 -5.08 28.59
C PRO A 85 7.65 -4.05 29.03
N MET A 86 7.06 -3.30 28.10
CA MET A 86 6.09 -2.23 28.37
C MET A 86 4.65 -2.75 28.45
N GLU A 87 4.46 -4.07 28.25
CA GLU A 87 3.16 -4.73 28.32
C GLU A 87 2.54 -4.56 29.72
N GLN A 88 1.27 -4.13 29.77
CA GLN A 88 0.51 -4.02 31.03
C GLN A 88 0.36 -5.38 31.71
N SER A 89 0.18 -5.46 33.04
CA SER A 89 -0.04 -6.76 33.68
C SER A 89 -1.39 -7.37 33.26
N PRO A 90 -1.49 -8.71 33.13
CA PRO A 90 -2.77 -9.36 32.83
C PRO A 90 -3.86 -8.98 33.84
N GLU A 91 -3.52 -8.94 35.13
CA GLU A 91 -4.45 -8.63 36.21
C GLU A 91 -5.02 -7.21 36.08
N TYR A 92 -4.19 -6.26 35.64
CA TYR A 92 -4.62 -4.88 35.39
C TYR A 92 -5.59 -4.82 34.21
N ILE A 93 -5.26 -5.48 33.09
CA ILE A 93 -6.12 -5.55 31.92
C ILE A 93 -7.46 -6.17 32.29
N ASP A 94 -7.44 -7.33 32.93
CA ASP A 94 -8.65 -8.07 33.31
C ASP A 94 -9.52 -7.26 34.28
N THR A 95 -8.92 -6.47 35.17
CA THR A 95 -9.65 -5.53 36.04
C THR A 95 -10.30 -4.40 35.23
N MET A 96 -9.56 -3.80 34.30
CA MET A 96 -10.02 -2.65 33.52
C MET A 96 -10.96 -3.00 32.36
N MET A 97 -10.92 -4.25 31.91
CA MET A 97 -11.75 -4.82 30.84
C MET A 97 -12.79 -5.80 31.38
N LYS A 98 -12.96 -5.88 32.72
CA LYS A 98 -13.88 -6.83 33.37
C LYS A 98 -15.26 -6.74 32.72
N ASN A 99 -15.59 -7.76 31.94
CA ASN A 99 -16.89 -7.93 31.31
C ASN A 99 -17.38 -9.33 31.65
N GLU A 100 -18.37 -9.40 32.54
CA GLU A 100 -18.88 -10.66 33.10
C GLU A 100 -19.53 -11.57 32.04
N ALA A 101 -19.78 -11.07 30.82
CA ALA A 101 -20.44 -11.80 29.75
C ALA A 101 -19.50 -12.39 28.67
N HIS A 102 -18.23 -11.96 28.56
CA HIS A 102 -17.44 -12.18 27.33
C HIS A 102 -16.33 -13.26 27.43
N GLY A 103 -16.04 -13.79 28.63
CA GLY A 103 -15.10 -14.91 28.82
C GLY A 103 -13.65 -14.66 28.38
N PHE A 104 -13.26 -13.40 28.16
CA PHE A 104 -11.89 -13.00 27.83
C PHE A 104 -11.03 -12.92 29.11
N ASP A 105 -9.80 -13.42 29.04
CA ASP A 105 -8.75 -13.16 30.03
C ASP A 105 -7.39 -12.93 29.33
N ALA A 106 -6.68 -11.89 29.76
CA ALA A 106 -5.46 -11.42 29.10
C ALA A 106 -4.32 -12.46 29.15
N LYS A 107 -4.29 -13.31 30.19
CA LYS A 107 -3.27 -14.34 30.34
C LYS A 107 -3.44 -15.47 29.32
N SER A 108 -4.66 -15.95 29.11
CA SER A 108 -4.98 -16.95 28.09
C SER A 108 -4.81 -16.40 26.69
N ASP A 109 -5.20 -15.14 26.46
CA ASP A 109 -5.00 -14.45 25.19
C ASP A 109 -3.52 -14.42 24.80
N ARG A 110 -2.64 -13.92 25.68
CA ARG A 110 -1.18 -13.92 25.47
C ARG A 110 -0.62 -15.31 25.25
N LYS A 111 -1.11 -16.31 25.98
CA LYS A 111 -0.66 -17.69 25.82
C LYS A 111 -1.02 -18.26 24.44
N ARG A 112 -2.18 -17.91 23.89
CA ARG A 112 -2.68 -18.43 22.61
C ARG A 112 -2.17 -17.63 21.41
N HIS A 113 -2.14 -16.31 21.52
CA HIS A 113 -1.95 -15.39 20.41
C HIS A 113 -0.72 -14.47 20.56
N GLY A 114 -0.01 -14.56 21.68
CA GLY A 114 1.27 -13.88 21.87
C GLY A 114 2.40 -14.52 21.05
N TYR A 115 3.45 -13.74 20.80
CA TYR A 115 4.63 -14.17 20.05
C TYR A 115 5.91 -13.92 20.83
N GLY A 116 7.00 -14.60 20.45
CA GLY A 116 8.31 -14.47 21.08
C GLY A 116 8.64 -15.59 22.07
N THR A 117 9.85 -15.55 22.63
CA THR A 117 10.34 -16.55 23.61
C THR A 117 9.53 -16.54 24.90
N THR A 118 9.05 -15.36 25.27
CA THR A 118 8.02 -15.15 26.27
C THR A 118 6.82 -14.61 25.52
N PRO A 119 5.77 -15.42 25.28
CA PRO A 119 4.63 -15.00 24.48
C PRO A 119 4.05 -13.68 24.99
N SER A 120 4.09 -12.66 24.14
CA SER A 120 3.58 -11.32 24.41
C SER A 120 2.76 -10.83 23.23
N THR A 121 1.76 -10.00 23.51
CA THR A 121 1.04 -9.26 22.47
C THR A 121 1.67 -7.89 22.20
N TYR A 122 2.81 -7.56 22.81
CA TYR A 122 3.59 -6.33 22.62
C TYR A 122 4.94 -6.62 21.96
N GLY A 123 5.52 -5.59 21.33
CA GLY A 123 6.84 -5.67 20.71
C GLY A 123 6.91 -6.66 19.56
N ARG A 124 5.80 -6.83 18.84
CA ARG A 124 5.68 -7.74 17.68
C ARG A 124 5.57 -6.97 16.37
N VAL A 125 6.19 -7.52 15.34
CA VAL A 125 5.92 -7.18 13.94
C VAL A 125 5.28 -8.38 13.25
N THR A 126 4.10 -8.20 12.67
CA THR A 126 3.44 -9.23 11.85
C THR A 126 3.36 -8.76 10.40
N LEU A 127 3.95 -9.51 9.47
CA LEU A 127 3.82 -9.28 8.04
C LEU A 127 2.61 -10.00 7.49
N TYR A 128 1.70 -9.25 6.87
CA TYR A 128 0.69 -9.79 5.96
C TYR A 128 1.20 -9.61 4.54
N PHE A 129 1.42 -10.72 3.86
CA PHE A 129 1.85 -10.71 2.47
C PHE A 129 0.86 -11.43 1.56
N ASN A 130 0.73 -10.93 0.34
CA ASN A 130 -0.15 -11.49 -0.69
C ASN A 130 0.69 -11.89 -1.92
N PRO A 131 0.85 -13.20 -2.21
CA PRO A 131 1.53 -13.69 -3.41
C PRO A 131 0.96 -13.16 -4.73
N HIS A 132 -0.31 -12.73 -4.72
CA HIS A 132 -1.05 -12.22 -5.87
C HIS A 132 -0.89 -10.70 -6.07
N ASP A 133 -0.16 -10.01 -5.19
CA ASP A 133 0.00 -8.55 -5.26
C ASP A 133 0.83 -8.12 -6.48
N HIS A 134 0.14 -7.62 -7.51
CA HIS A 134 0.74 -7.13 -8.75
C HIS A 134 1.50 -5.80 -8.58
N VAL A 135 1.22 -5.01 -7.55
CA VAL A 135 1.93 -3.73 -7.33
C VAL A 135 3.28 -3.98 -6.66
N ILE A 136 3.30 -4.84 -5.65
CA ILE A 136 4.48 -5.06 -4.81
C ILE A 136 5.43 -6.09 -5.42
N SER A 137 4.91 -6.94 -6.32
CA SER A 137 5.70 -7.80 -7.19
C SER A 137 6.28 -7.11 -8.42
N ALA A 138 5.94 -5.84 -8.67
CA ALA A 138 6.47 -5.08 -9.79
C ALA A 138 8.00 -5.26 -9.85
N SER A 139 8.53 -5.49 -11.04
CA SER A 139 9.92 -5.90 -11.24
C SER A 139 10.90 -4.90 -10.64
N THR A 140 10.54 -3.62 -10.61
CA THR A 140 11.29 -2.52 -9.99
C THR A 140 11.17 -2.43 -8.46
N VAL A 141 10.24 -3.14 -7.84
CA VAL A 141 9.98 -3.10 -6.39
C VAL A 141 10.42 -4.41 -5.75
N GLN A 142 9.66 -5.49 -5.99
CA GLN A 142 9.85 -6.81 -5.40
C GLN A 142 9.97 -6.75 -3.85
N GLY A 143 8.93 -6.21 -3.21
CA GLY A 143 8.86 -6.04 -1.76
C GLY A 143 8.69 -7.34 -0.97
N ILE A 144 8.84 -7.32 0.34
CA ILE A 144 8.45 -8.45 1.22
C ILE A 144 6.93 -8.61 1.30
N GLY A 145 6.17 -7.59 0.88
CA GLY A 145 4.70 -7.62 0.89
C GLY A 145 4.02 -8.56 -0.09
N TRP A 146 4.72 -9.05 -1.11
CA TRP A 146 4.19 -10.08 -2.01
C TRP A 146 4.85 -11.45 -1.79
N ARG A 147 6.16 -11.46 -1.46
CA ARG A 147 6.95 -12.69 -1.37
C ARG A 147 7.20 -13.19 0.05
N GLY A 148 6.74 -12.48 1.08
CA GLY A 148 7.12 -12.73 2.47
C GLY A 148 8.63 -12.55 2.72
N MET A 149 9.12 -13.10 3.83
CA MET A 149 10.55 -13.28 4.12
C MET A 149 10.89 -14.76 4.21
N SER A 150 11.97 -15.17 3.56
CA SER A 150 12.56 -16.51 3.74
C SER A 150 13.22 -16.66 5.12
N GLN A 151 13.54 -17.90 5.53
CA GLN A 151 14.25 -18.14 6.78
C GLN A 151 15.61 -17.41 6.81
N ASP A 152 16.37 -17.46 5.72
CA ASP A 152 17.66 -16.76 5.59
C ASP A 152 17.52 -15.24 5.78
N GLU A 153 16.44 -14.64 5.26
CA GLU A 153 16.17 -13.21 5.44
C GLU A 153 15.74 -12.86 6.86
N ILE A 154 14.97 -13.73 7.52
CA ILE A 154 14.61 -13.60 8.93
C ILE A 154 15.86 -13.64 9.81
N ASP A 155 16.77 -14.57 9.52
CA ASP A 155 18.03 -14.72 10.27
C ASP A 155 18.99 -13.56 9.99
N ALA A 156 19.13 -13.14 8.73
CA ALA A 156 19.98 -12.01 8.34
C ALA A 156 19.52 -10.66 8.92
N THR A 157 18.25 -10.56 9.34
CA THR A 157 17.66 -9.36 9.95
C THR A 157 17.49 -9.47 11.46
N ASN A 158 18.02 -10.54 12.09
CA ASN A 158 17.88 -10.81 13.51
C ASN A 158 16.41 -10.74 13.98
N ALA A 159 15.46 -11.17 13.14
CA ALA A 159 14.04 -10.94 13.36
C ALA A 159 13.40 -11.96 14.33
N LYS A 160 14.16 -12.97 14.75
CA LYS A 160 13.69 -14.04 15.64
C LYS A 160 13.10 -13.47 16.93
N GLY A 161 11.90 -13.95 17.28
CA GLY A 161 11.20 -13.58 18.50
C GLY A 161 10.47 -12.24 18.47
N VAL A 162 10.57 -11.47 17.39
CA VAL A 162 9.83 -10.20 17.19
C VAL A 162 9.02 -10.22 15.90
N PHE A 163 9.50 -10.87 14.85
CA PHE A 163 8.84 -10.92 13.54
C PHE A 163 8.09 -12.23 13.33
N SER A 164 6.85 -12.11 12.88
CA SER A 164 6.04 -13.22 12.37
C SER A 164 5.38 -12.85 11.06
N GLN A 165 4.85 -13.83 10.32
CA GLN A 165 4.18 -13.55 9.05
C GLN A 165 3.01 -14.49 8.77
N ARG A 166 2.01 -13.96 8.06
CA ARG A 166 0.84 -14.67 7.52
C ARG A 166 0.76 -14.43 6.02
N VAL A 167 0.43 -15.49 5.28
CA VAL A 167 0.10 -15.39 3.87
C VAL A 167 -1.40 -15.21 3.71
N PHE A 168 -1.82 -14.28 2.86
CA PHE A 168 -3.19 -14.17 2.37
C PHE A 168 -3.14 -14.50 0.89
N ALA A 169 -3.60 -15.68 0.52
CA ALA A 169 -3.61 -16.15 -0.86
C ALA A 169 -4.94 -16.83 -1.17
N GLN A 170 -5.43 -16.64 -2.40
CA GLN A 170 -6.52 -17.42 -2.99
C GLN A 170 -6.38 -18.92 -2.65
N ASP A 171 -7.48 -19.51 -2.20
CA ASP A 171 -7.60 -20.94 -1.87
C ASP A 171 -6.58 -21.48 -0.85
N PHE A 172 -5.96 -20.59 -0.06
CA PHE A 172 -5.05 -20.95 1.01
C PHE A 172 -5.60 -20.51 2.37
N MET A 173 -5.55 -21.40 3.36
CA MET A 173 -6.07 -21.13 4.70
C MET A 173 -5.14 -20.18 5.46
N VAL A 174 -5.67 -19.03 5.87
CA VAL A 174 -5.05 -18.11 6.82
C VAL A 174 -5.31 -18.62 8.23
N GLY A 175 -4.28 -18.55 9.09
CA GLY A 175 -4.45 -18.79 10.52
C GLY A 175 -3.75 -20.02 11.07
N LYS A 176 -2.96 -20.72 10.26
CA LYS A 176 -2.08 -21.82 10.72
C LYS A 176 -0.61 -21.51 10.52
N GLN A 177 0.20 -21.95 11.48
CA GLN A 177 1.64 -22.07 11.29
C GLN A 177 2.00 -23.10 10.23
N GLY A 178 3.15 -22.91 9.57
CA GLY A 178 3.63 -23.83 8.54
C GLY A 178 4.57 -23.15 7.57
N GLN A 179 4.36 -23.40 6.28
CA GLN A 179 5.17 -22.84 5.20
C GLN A 179 4.29 -22.61 3.98
N TYR A 180 4.58 -21.55 3.23
CA TYR A 180 4.00 -21.30 1.93
C TYR A 180 5.06 -21.50 0.84
N ASP A 181 4.82 -22.42 -0.07
CA ASP A 181 5.65 -22.72 -1.25
C ASP A 181 4.98 -22.09 -2.49
N PHE A 182 5.62 -21.09 -3.07
CA PHE A 182 4.99 -20.24 -4.11
C PHE A 182 4.59 -21.01 -5.37
N TRP A 183 5.28 -22.11 -5.68
CA TRP A 183 5.00 -22.90 -6.87
C TRP A 183 4.03 -24.05 -6.59
N THR A 184 4.06 -24.59 -5.37
CA THR A 184 3.22 -25.74 -5.00
C THR A 184 1.86 -25.32 -4.44
N ASN A 185 1.78 -24.16 -3.77
CA ASN A 185 0.56 -23.62 -3.16
C ASN A 185 -0.14 -22.55 -4.02
N HIS A 186 0.12 -22.53 -5.33
CA HIS A 186 -0.60 -21.67 -6.26
C HIS A 186 -2.05 -22.16 -6.43
N HIS A 187 -3.01 -21.24 -6.55
CA HIS A 187 -4.45 -21.56 -6.57
C HIS A 187 -4.89 -22.33 -7.83
N GLY A 188 -4.17 -22.16 -8.94
CA GLY A 188 -4.35 -22.94 -10.17
C GLY A 188 -3.74 -24.35 -10.11
N GLY A 189 -3.27 -24.77 -8.93
CA GLY A 189 -2.54 -26.01 -8.71
C GLY A 189 -1.02 -25.86 -8.85
N LYS A 190 -0.30 -26.96 -8.67
CA LYS A 190 1.17 -26.95 -8.71
C LYS A 190 1.69 -26.48 -10.06
N LEU A 191 2.49 -25.42 -10.04
CA LEU A 191 3.14 -24.86 -11.22
C LEU A 191 4.59 -25.32 -11.34
N LYS A 192 5.10 -25.33 -12.58
CA LYS A 192 6.54 -25.46 -12.82
C LYS A 192 7.24 -24.16 -12.40
N PRO A 193 8.33 -24.23 -11.62
CA PRO A 193 9.15 -23.05 -11.32
C PRO A 193 9.56 -22.27 -12.58
N GLY A 194 9.43 -20.95 -12.50
CA GLY A 194 9.67 -20.03 -13.61
C GLY A 194 8.50 -19.87 -14.59
N SER A 195 7.35 -20.51 -14.35
CA SER A 195 6.17 -20.37 -15.20
C SER A 195 5.53 -18.98 -15.09
N GLN A 196 5.18 -18.39 -16.24
CA GLN A 196 4.42 -17.13 -16.29
C GLN A 196 2.96 -17.29 -15.86
N GLY A 197 2.44 -18.53 -15.89
CA GLY A 197 1.11 -18.87 -15.35
C GLY A 197 1.00 -18.71 -13.83
N PHE A 198 2.06 -18.28 -13.14
CA PHE A 198 1.98 -17.82 -11.77
C PHE A 198 1.06 -16.60 -11.64
N TRP A 199 1.11 -15.68 -12.61
CA TRP A 199 0.30 -14.48 -12.58
C TRP A 199 -1.06 -14.73 -13.24
N PHE A 200 -2.12 -14.29 -12.56
CA PHE A 200 -3.47 -14.26 -13.09
C PHE A 200 -4.03 -12.84 -12.91
N PRO A 201 -4.18 -12.05 -13.99
CA PRO A 201 -3.87 -12.37 -15.38
C PRO A 201 -2.35 -12.44 -15.61
N GLU A 202 -1.91 -13.13 -16.67
CA GLU A 202 -0.48 -13.26 -16.97
C GLU A 202 0.19 -11.88 -17.01
N SER A 203 1.34 -11.74 -16.34
CA SER A 203 2.03 -10.46 -16.24
C SER A 203 2.30 -9.86 -17.62
N GLN A 204 1.94 -8.59 -17.81
CA GLN A 204 2.15 -7.94 -19.09
C GLN A 204 3.65 -7.78 -19.38
N LYS A 205 4.01 -7.81 -20.67
CA LYS A 205 5.36 -7.45 -21.11
C LYS A 205 5.48 -5.92 -21.11
N ALA A 206 6.59 -5.40 -20.61
CA ALA A 206 6.92 -4.00 -20.76
C ALA A 206 6.99 -3.67 -22.26
N GLN A 207 6.19 -2.70 -22.69
CA GLN A 207 6.16 -2.23 -24.07
C GLN A 207 6.78 -0.84 -24.15
N TYR A 208 7.64 -0.64 -25.14
CA TYR A 208 8.09 0.70 -25.50
C TYR A 208 6.96 1.40 -26.27
N SER A 209 6.44 2.49 -25.72
CA SER A 209 5.43 3.31 -26.40
C SER A 209 6.08 4.56 -26.99
N ILE A 210 6.08 4.66 -28.32
CA ILE A 210 6.55 5.85 -29.03
C ILE A 210 5.73 7.07 -28.63
N GLY A 211 4.41 6.93 -28.48
CA GLY A 211 3.51 7.99 -28.01
C GLY A 211 3.93 8.51 -26.64
N LYS A 212 4.05 7.61 -25.63
CA LYS A 212 4.52 8.02 -24.30
C LYS A 212 5.94 8.59 -24.33
N GLY A 213 6.83 8.08 -25.18
CA GLY A 213 8.20 8.58 -25.35
C GLY A 213 8.30 9.96 -26.00
N LEU A 214 7.32 10.33 -26.84
CA LEU A 214 7.18 11.67 -27.42
C LEU A 214 6.54 12.64 -26.43
N ASP A 215 5.62 12.15 -25.58
CA ASP A 215 4.96 12.91 -24.53
C ASP A 215 5.88 13.22 -23.34
N THR A 216 6.95 12.44 -23.12
CA THR A 216 7.93 12.65 -22.04
C THR A 216 9.12 13.54 -22.43
N ASN A 217 9.20 14.01 -23.69
CA ASN A 217 10.40 14.69 -24.21
C ASN A 217 10.09 16.14 -24.59
N ASP A 218 10.54 17.09 -23.78
CA ASP A 218 10.19 18.52 -23.91
C ASP A 218 10.92 19.25 -25.05
N ARG A 219 11.95 18.62 -25.66
CA ARG A 219 12.77 19.23 -26.73
C ARG A 219 12.49 18.59 -28.08
N ILE A 220 12.42 19.39 -29.14
CA ILE A 220 12.22 18.94 -30.54
C ILE A 220 13.28 17.89 -30.94
N ILE A 221 14.54 18.10 -30.58
CA ILE A 221 15.64 17.13 -30.82
C ILE A 221 15.41 15.83 -30.03
N GLY A 222 14.87 15.91 -28.81
CA GLY A 222 14.50 14.75 -28.00
C GLY A 222 13.37 13.94 -28.64
N LYS A 223 12.35 14.60 -29.20
CA LYS A 223 11.25 13.94 -29.93
C LYS A 223 11.74 13.23 -31.20
N VAL A 224 12.67 13.85 -31.95
CA VAL A 224 13.31 13.25 -33.14
C VAL A 224 14.17 12.04 -32.75
N MET A 225 14.93 12.11 -31.65
CA MET A 225 15.72 10.98 -31.16
C MET A 225 14.87 9.84 -30.59
N THR A 226 13.75 10.13 -29.91
CA THR A 226 12.76 9.11 -29.51
C THR A 226 12.28 8.34 -30.74
N PHE A 227 11.96 9.02 -31.84
CA PHE A 227 11.51 8.37 -33.08
C PHE A 227 12.63 7.56 -33.76
N LEU A 228 13.87 8.08 -33.80
CA LEU A 228 15.01 7.40 -34.43
C LEU A 228 15.47 6.14 -33.66
N THR A 229 15.42 6.18 -32.34
CA THR A 229 15.80 5.04 -31.48
C THR A 229 14.65 4.07 -31.21
N ALA A 230 13.40 4.48 -31.46
CA ALA A 230 12.22 3.67 -31.20
C ALA A 230 12.26 2.27 -31.83
N PRO A 231 12.66 2.08 -33.11
CA PRO A 231 12.72 0.74 -33.70
C PRO A 231 13.69 -0.17 -32.95
N VAL A 232 14.87 0.35 -32.58
CA VAL A 232 15.86 -0.40 -31.80
C VAL A 232 15.36 -0.65 -30.39
N ALA A 233 14.81 0.35 -29.69
CA ALA A 233 14.28 0.22 -28.33
C ALA A 233 13.06 -0.71 -28.25
N ILE A 234 12.18 -0.70 -29.26
CA ILE A 234 11.04 -1.61 -29.39
C ILE A 234 11.56 -3.03 -29.60
N VAL A 235 12.50 -3.23 -30.53
CA VAL A 235 13.12 -4.54 -30.77
C VAL A 235 13.87 -5.02 -29.53
N THR A 236 14.63 -4.16 -28.86
CA THR A 236 15.35 -4.49 -27.62
C THR A 236 14.40 -4.85 -26.48
N MET A 237 13.33 -4.07 -26.25
CA MET A 237 12.32 -4.40 -25.22
C MET A 237 11.53 -5.66 -25.57
N HIS A 238 11.21 -5.86 -26.84
CA HIS A 238 10.52 -7.06 -27.33
C HIS A 238 11.40 -8.31 -27.17
N LEU A 239 12.69 -8.24 -27.54
CA LEU A 239 13.68 -9.30 -27.34
C LEU A 239 13.98 -9.54 -25.85
N ALA A 240 14.07 -8.49 -25.05
CA ALA A 240 14.31 -8.59 -23.62
C ALA A 240 13.12 -9.20 -22.86
N SER A 241 11.90 -9.13 -23.42
CA SER A 241 10.67 -9.72 -22.87
C SER A 241 10.49 -9.44 -21.36
N ILE A 242 10.90 -8.25 -20.92
CA ILE A 242 10.85 -7.85 -19.52
C ILE A 242 9.37 -7.80 -19.10
N ARG A 243 9.02 -8.54 -18.05
CA ARG A 243 7.67 -8.54 -17.50
C ARG A 243 7.53 -7.44 -16.45
N ILE A 244 6.31 -6.90 -16.33
CA ILE A 244 6.00 -5.86 -15.34
C ILE A 244 6.13 -6.44 -13.94
N ASN A 245 5.71 -7.70 -13.73
CA ASN A 245 5.80 -8.40 -12.45
C ASN A 245 6.94 -9.41 -12.45
N ALA A 246 7.65 -9.50 -11.33
CA ALA A 246 8.67 -10.52 -11.11
C ALA A 246 8.02 -11.89 -10.88
N LEU A 247 8.77 -12.96 -11.11
CA LEU A 247 8.42 -14.29 -10.63
C LEU A 247 9.13 -14.57 -9.31
N PRO A 248 8.55 -15.38 -8.40
CA PRO A 248 9.26 -15.81 -7.21
C PRO A 248 10.47 -16.66 -7.60
N PRO A 249 11.54 -16.74 -6.79
CA PRO A 249 12.62 -17.70 -7.02
C PRO A 249 12.11 -19.14 -7.11
N ASN A 250 12.85 -20.00 -7.83
CA ASN A 250 12.36 -21.34 -8.20
C ASN A 250 12.04 -22.27 -7.01
N ASP A 251 12.71 -22.06 -5.89
CA ASP A 251 12.61 -22.81 -4.64
C ASP A 251 12.10 -21.94 -3.48
N TRP A 252 11.45 -20.82 -3.80
CA TRP A 252 11.06 -19.83 -2.80
C TRP A 252 9.97 -20.36 -1.87
N LYS A 253 10.29 -20.41 -0.58
CA LYS A 253 9.37 -20.77 0.49
C LYS A 253 9.49 -19.81 1.66
N THR A 254 8.36 -19.52 2.28
CA THR A 254 8.30 -18.62 3.43
C THR A 254 7.71 -19.33 4.64
N PRO A 255 8.40 -19.34 5.79
CA PRO A 255 7.84 -19.91 7.01
C PRO A 255 6.68 -19.02 7.50
N LEU A 256 5.53 -19.64 7.78
CA LEU A 256 4.36 -19.00 8.37
C LEU A 256 4.45 -19.21 9.88
N THR A 257 4.94 -18.20 10.60
CA THR A 257 5.29 -18.32 12.03
C THR A 257 4.34 -17.61 12.97
N ALA A 258 3.39 -16.82 12.44
CA ALA A 258 2.42 -16.13 13.28
C ALA A 258 1.57 -17.14 14.07
N PRO A 259 1.19 -16.85 15.33
CA PRO A 259 0.40 -17.76 16.16
C PRO A 259 -0.90 -18.18 15.48
N ASP A 260 -1.39 -19.39 15.78
CA ASP A 260 -2.63 -19.87 15.21
C ASP A 260 -3.81 -18.96 15.57
N LEU A 261 -4.74 -18.79 14.63
CA LEU A 261 -5.98 -18.04 14.83
C LEU A 261 -7.06 -18.95 15.42
N PRO A 262 -8.03 -18.42 16.19
CA PRO A 262 -9.13 -19.24 16.72
C PRO A 262 -9.96 -19.94 15.64
N GLU A 263 -10.12 -19.29 14.49
CA GLU A 263 -10.79 -19.83 13.31
C GLU A 263 -9.90 -19.58 12.10
N GLU A 264 -9.53 -20.66 11.41
CA GLU A 264 -8.88 -20.55 10.11
C GLU A 264 -9.89 -20.15 9.04
N PHE A 265 -9.45 -19.42 8.03
CA PHE A 265 -10.33 -18.96 6.96
C PHE A 265 -9.61 -18.85 5.62
N VAL A 266 -10.34 -19.02 4.52
CA VAL A 266 -9.88 -18.64 3.18
C VAL A 266 -10.13 -17.14 3.02
N PRO A 267 -9.14 -16.35 2.56
CA PRO A 267 -9.32 -14.90 2.44
C PRO A 267 -10.32 -14.59 1.31
N GLU A 268 -11.04 -13.48 1.44
CA GLU A 268 -12.05 -13.04 0.48
C GLU A 268 -11.81 -11.59 0.05
N ALA A 269 -12.03 -11.30 -1.23
CA ALA A 269 -12.02 -9.95 -1.75
C ALA A 269 -13.31 -9.21 -1.37
N LEU A 270 -13.23 -7.89 -1.15
CA LEU A 270 -14.41 -7.03 -1.02
C LEU A 270 -14.33 -5.91 -2.07
N ARG A 271 -15.25 -5.90 -3.03
CA ARG A 271 -15.36 -4.84 -4.06
C ARG A 271 -16.79 -4.31 -4.08
N PHE A 272 -16.94 -2.98 -4.06
CA PHE A 272 -18.23 -2.29 -4.10
C PHE A 272 -19.26 -2.84 -3.08
N GLY A 273 -18.78 -3.16 -1.87
CA GLY A 273 -19.60 -3.73 -0.78
C GLY A 273 -19.99 -5.21 -0.93
N LYS A 274 -19.52 -5.89 -1.98
CA LYS A 274 -19.79 -7.32 -2.23
C LYS A 274 -18.56 -8.16 -1.95
N SER A 275 -18.72 -9.19 -1.11
CA SER A 275 -17.65 -10.17 -0.86
C SER A 275 -17.52 -11.15 -2.03
N SER A 276 -16.31 -11.59 -2.29
CA SER A 276 -15.95 -12.54 -3.34
C SER A 276 -14.96 -13.56 -2.81
N LYS A 277 -15.23 -14.84 -3.05
CA LYS A 277 -14.30 -15.94 -2.76
C LYS A 277 -13.07 -15.93 -3.68
N ASN A 278 -13.13 -15.18 -4.78
CA ASN A 278 -11.97 -14.90 -5.61
C ASN A 278 -11.23 -13.71 -5.00
N PHE A 279 -10.33 -14.02 -4.07
CA PHE A 279 -9.36 -13.12 -3.47
C PHE A 279 -8.30 -12.62 -4.46
N ASP A 280 -7.85 -13.46 -5.39
CA ASP A 280 -7.14 -13.00 -6.61
C ASP A 280 -8.20 -12.47 -7.58
N GLN A 281 -8.24 -11.14 -7.73
CA GLN A 281 -9.36 -10.45 -8.36
C GLN A 281 -9.28 -10.43 -9.89
N GLY A 282 -8.12 -10.77 -10.47
CA GLY A 282 -7.92 -10.77 -11.92
C GLY A 282 -7.93 -9.36 -12.54
N ASN A 283 -9.10 -8.76 -12.75
CA ASN A 283 -9.21 -7.41 -13.35
C ASN A 283 -9.99 -6.44 -12.47
N ASP A 284 -9.63 -5.16 -12.58
CA ASP A 284 -10.21 -4.03 -11.88
C ASP A 284 -10.28 -2.84 -12.82
N ALA A 285 -11.30 -2.83 -13.69
CA ALA A 285 -11.49 -1.73 -14.63
C ALA A 285 -11.93 -0.47 -13.87
N PRO A 286 -11.23 0.67 -14.00
CA PRO A 286 -11.56 1.89 -13.23
C PRO A 286 -12.98 2.40 -13.47
N GLY A 287 -13.54 2.14 -14.66
CA GLY A 287 -14.94 2.46 -14.99
C GLY A 287 -15.95 1.81 -14.05
N GLU A 288 -15.63 0.67 -13.44
CA GLU A 288 -16.53 -0.01 -12.49
C GLU A 288 -16.75 0.83 -11.22
N SER A 289 -15.81 1.70 -10.85
CA SER A 289 -15.90 2.58 -9.68
C SER A 289 -16.93 3.70 -9.82
N ARG A 290 -17.51 3.88 -11.01
CA ARG A 290 -18.59 4.84 -11.27
C ARG A 290 -19.82 4.50 -10.43
N ASP A 291 -20.52 5.52 -9.95
CA ASP A 291 -21.75 5.41 -9.16
C ASP A 291 -22.88 4.84 -10.04
N LYS A 292 -23.29 3.60 -9.78
CA LYS A 292 -24.33 2.96 -10.59
C LYS A 292 -25.67 3.69 -10.58
N ASP A 293 -25.95 4.48 -9.53
CA ASP A 293 -27.22 5.18 -9.34
C ASP A 293 -27.18 6.64 -9.85
N ARG A 294 -26.01 7.11 -10.30
CA ARG A 294 -25.84 8.47 -10.84
C ARG A 294 -26.27 8.55 -12.30
N GLU A 295 -27.23 9.42 -12.59
CA GLU A 295 -27.56 9.81 -13.96
C GLU A 295 -26.42 10.61 -14.61
N ARG A 296 -26.00 10.17 -15.80
CA ARG A 296 -24.94 10.81 -16.60
C ARG A 296 -25.50 11.27 -17.93
N LYS A 297 -25.20 12.51 -18.29
CA LYS A 297 -25.55 13.09 -19.60
C LYS A 297 -24.49 12.71 -20.64
N VAL A 298 -24.83 12.79 -21.93
CA VAL A 298 -23.94 12.41 -23.04
C VAL A 298 -22.63 13.23 -23.06
N ASP A 299 -22.66 14.47 -22.58
CA ASP A 299 -21.51 15.36 -22.47
C ASP A 299 -20.65 15.11 -21.21
N ASP A 300 -21.09 14.24 -20.30
CA ASP A 300 -20.33 13.83 -19.13
C ASP A 300 -19.13 12.96 -19.56
N PRO A 301 -17.91 13.24 -19.08
CA PRO A 301 -16.74 12.42 -19.42
C PRO A 301 -16.79 10.98 -18.90
N TYR A 302 -17.68 10.67 -17.97
CA TYR A 302 -17.90 9.34 -17.41
C TYR A 302 -19.10 8.60 -18.04
N PHE A 303 -19.72 9.18 -19.08
CA PHE A 303 -20.89 8.62 -19.76
C PHE A 303 -20.56 7.39 -20.61
N GLY A 304 -21.43 6.38 -20.54
CA GLY A 304 -21.39 5.16 -21.35
C GLY A 304 -20.34 4.14 -20.88
N ASP A 305 -20.46 2.90 -21.32
CA ASP A 305 -19.54 1.83 -20.93
C ASP A 305 -18.54 1.53 -22.04
N ASN A 306 -17.32 1.19 -21.66
CA ASN A 306 -16.26 0.74 -22.55
C ASN A 306 -16.33 -0.78 -22.68
N ALA A 307 -16.43 -1.28 -23.91
CA ALA A 307 -16.43 -2.71 -24.17
C ALA A 307 -15.03 -3.33 -23.99
N VAL A 308 -14.99 -4.56 -23.49
CA VAL A 308 -13.79 -5.40 -23.44
C VAL A 308 -13.59 -6.02 -24.83
N VAL A 309 -12.91 -5.29 -25.71
CA VAL A 309 -12.75 -5.68 -27.14
C VAL A 309 -11.63 -6.72 -27.37
N SER A 310 -10.57 -6.72 -26.55
CA SER A 310 -9.51 -7.75 -26.56
C SER A 310 -8.57 -7.60 -25.34
N GLY A 311 -7.86 -8.67 -24.94
CA GLY A 311 -6.77 -8.59 -23.96
C GLY A 311 -7.11 -8.82 -22.48
N GLY A 312 -8.39 -8.89 -22.08
CA GLY A 312 -8.80 -9.17 -20.70
C GLY A 312 -8.82 -10.66 -20.34
N THR A 313 -8.88 -11.00 -19.04
CA THR A 313 -9.11 -12.40 -18.59
C THR A 313 -10.44 -12.94 -19.08
N GLU A 314 -10.64 -14.25 -18.95
CA GLU A 314 -11.95 -14.86 -19.17
C GLU A 314 -13.05 -14.18 -18.36
N ALA A 315 -12.79 -13.80 -17.10
CA ALA A 315 -13.75 -13.07 -16.28
C ALA A 315 -14.10 -11.69 -16.86
N ALA A 316 -13.11 -10.90 -17.32
CA ALA A 316 -13.40 -9.61 -17.97
C ALA A 316 -14.13 -9.79 -19.31
N ARG A 317 -13.78 -10.82 -20.09
CA ARG A 317 -14.48 -11.14 -21.34
C ARG A 317 -15.93 -11.56 -21.10
N ASN A 318 -16.18 -12.34 -20.06
CA ASN A 318 -17.53 -12.75 -19.66
C ASN A 318 -18.35 -11.54 -19.17
N LYS A 319 -17.71 -10.59 -18.48
CA LYS A 319 -18.35 -9.33 -18.07
C LYS A 319 -18.63 -8.41 -19.27
N GLY A 320 -17.75 -8.39 -20.26
CA GLY A 320 -17.94 -7.73 -21.56
C GLY A 320 -17.73 -6.22 -21.58
N ASN A 321 -17.85 -5.51 -20.46
CA ASN A 321 -17.61 -4.06 -20.35
C ASN A 321 -17.21 -3.62 -18.92
N ASP A 322 -16.95 -2.32 -18.73
CA ASP A 322 -16.67 -1.68 -17.44
C ASP A 322 -17.90 -1.03 -16.78
N ALA A 323 -19.09 -1.62 -16.95
CA ALA A 323 -20.34 -1.09 -16.38
C ALA A 323 -20.19 -0.70 -14.91
N ALA A 324 -20.83 0.42 -14.54
CA ALA A 324 -20.77 1.00 -13.21
C ALA A 324 -21.29 0.02 -12.14
N GLU A 325 -20.47 -0.26 -11.14
CA GLU A 325 -20.82 -1.10 -9.98
C GLU A 325 -20.68 -0.37 -8.64
N GLY A 326 -19.93 0.73 -8.64
CA GLY A 326 -19.62 1.51 -7.47
C GLY A 326 -20.76 2.39 -6.97
N ASP A 327 -20.40 3.24 -6.02
CA ASP A 327 -21.28 4.21 -5.36
C ASP A 327 -20.71 5.63 -5.47
N LYS A 328 -21.37 6.57 -4.80
CA LYS A 328 -20.94 7.97 -4.74
C LYS A 328 -19.50 8.14 -4.24
N ASN A 329 -19.06 7.31 -3.30
CA ASN A 329 -17.72 7.42 -2.70
C ASN A 329 -16.65 6.86 -3.64
N SER A 330 -16.88 5.70 -4.26
CA SER A 330 -15.94 5.15 -5.25
C SER A 330 -15.83 6.06 -6.48
N GLU A 331 -16.93 6.68 -6.94
CA GLU A 331 -16.85 7.64 -8.04
C GLU A 331 -16.11 8.92 -7.63
N ALA A 332 -16.28 9.38 -6.38
CA ALA A 332 -15.52 10.52 -5.87
C ALA A 332 -14.01 10.22 -5.83
N ALA A 333 -13.61 9.00 -5.42
CA ALA A 333 -12.22 8.56 -5.45
C ALA A 333 -11.67 8.49 -6.89
N LEU A 334 -12.40 7.87 -7.82
CA LEU A 334 -12.04 7.83 -9.24
C LEU A 334 -11.84 9.24 -9.82
N ARG A 335 -12.74 10.17 -9.51
CA ARG A 335 -12.63 11.57 -9.94
C ARG A 335 -11.40 12.24 -9.36
N TYR A 336 -11.12 12.01 -8.07
CA TYR A 336 -9.93 12.55 -7.42
C TYR A 336 -8.64 12.09 -8.13
N GLU A 337 -8.55 10.80 -8.46
CA GLU A 337 -7.45 10.23 -9.23
C GLU A 337 -7.33 10.87 -10.61
N HIS A 338 -8.44 11.00 -11.34
CA HIS A 338 -8.45 11.69 -12.63
C HIS A 338 -8.01 13.15 -12.52
N HIS A 339 -8.45 13.88 -11.48
CA HIS A 339 -7.99 15.25 -11.24
C HIS A 339 -6.46 15.28 -11.00
N ALA A 340 -5.88 14.33 -10.26
CA ALA A 340 -4.43 14.25 -10.08
C ALA A 340 -3.70 13.92 -11.39
N PHE A 341 -4.20 12.93 -12.14
CA PHE A 341 -3.71 12.55 -13.46
C PHE A 341 -3.72 13.72 -14.44
N LEU A 342 -4.82 14.47 -14.51
CA LEU A 342 -4.98 15.62 -15.41
C LEU A 342 -4.02 16.75 -15.07
N ARG A 343 -3.72 17.01 -13.78
CA ARG A 343 -2.70 17.99 -13.40
C ARG A 343 -1.32 17.63 -13.97
N LEU A 344 -0.95 16.35 -13.90
CA LEU A 344 0.31 15.86 -14.46
C LEU A 344 0.31 15.90 -15.98
N GLN A 345 -0.80 15.50 -16.61
CA GLN A 345 -0.92 15.48 -18.06
C GLN A 345 -0.93 16.89 -18.66
N ALA A 346 -1.59 17.86 -18.03
CA ALA A 346 -1.62 19.25 -18.51
C ALA A 346 -0.20 19.85 -18.58
N LYS A 347 0.65 19.54 -17.59
CA LYS A 347 2.06 19.96 -17.56
C LYS A 347 2.86 19.27 -18.65
N ARG A 348 2.70 17.95 -18.81
CA ARG A 348 3.37 17.16 -19.86
C ARG A 348 2.98 17.61 -21.27
N ASP A 349 1.73 17.96 -21.47
CA ASP A 349 1.21 18.49 -22.74
C ASP A 349 1.67 19.94 -23.02
N GLY A 350 2.47 20.55 -22.14
CA GLY A 350 2.95 21.93 -22.27
C GLY A 350 1.87 23.00 -22.08
N ARG A 351 0.69 22.63 -21.53
CA ARG A 351 -0.38 23.57 -21.21
C ARG A 351 -0.05 24.42 -19.98
N TYR A 352 0.86 23.92 -19.15
CA TYR A 352 1.35 24.54 -17.93
C TYR A 352 2.87 24.34 -17.81
N ALA A 353 3.55 25.30 -17.19
CA ALA A 353 4.94 25.09 -16.78
C ALA A 353 5.04 23.95 -15.74
N PRO A 354 6.18 23.26 -15.62
CA PRO A 354 6.32 22.09 -14.73
C PRO A 354 5.97 22.35 -13.26
N ASP A 355 6.32 23.53 -12.76
CA ASP A 355 6.08 23.99 -11.39
C ASP A 355 4.75 24.75 -11.23
N ALA A 356 4.10 25.12 -12.35
CA ALA A 356 2.86 25.87 -12.31
C ALA A 356 1.71 25.08 -11.71
N LYS A 357 0.78 25.82 -11.11
CA LYS A 357 -0.46 25.30 -10.56
C LYS A 357 -1.52 25.20 -11.66
N VAL A 358 -2.12 24.03 -11.82
CA VAL A 358 -3.22 23.81 -12.78
C VAL A 358 -4.54 24.18 -12.13
N THR A 359 -5.04 25.40 -12.41
CA THR A 359 -6.15 26.00 -11.67
C THR A 359 -7.51 25.37 -11.96
N GLU A 360 -7.71 24.83 -13.16
CA GLU A 360 -8.98 24.24 -13.61
C GLU A 360 -9.30 22.91 -12.93
N GLU A 361 -8.29 22.17 -12.47
CA GLU A 361 -8.51 20.93 -11.70
C GLU A 361 -8.77 21.21 -10.22
N ASP A 362 -8.37 22.38 -9.72
CA ASP A 362 -8.71 22.84 -8.37
C ASP A 362 -10.08 23.50 -8.32
N ASP A 363 -10.46 24.22 -9.39
CA ASP A 363 -11.74 24.90 -9.52
C ASP A 363 -12.27 24.72 -10.96
N PRO A 364 -13.07 23.66 -11.19
CA PRO A 364 -13.65 23.37 -12.50
C PRO A 364 -14.54 24.48 -13.07
N SER A 365 -15.01 25.43 -12.23
CA SER A 365 -15.81 26.57 -12.69
C SER A 365 -15.00 27.54 -13.54
N LYS A 366 -13.68 27.62 -13.30
CA LYS A 366 -12.74 28.47 -14.04
C LYS A 366 -12.28 27.85 -15.36
N ALA A 367 -12.65 26.60 -15.63
CA ALA A 367 -12.19 25.90 -16.82
C ALA A 367 -12.81 26.45 -18.10
N SER A 368 -11.94 26.88 -19.02
CA SER A 368 -12.35 27.28 -20.38
C SER A 368 -12.99 26.10 -21.13
N TYR A 369 -13.77 26.40 -22.16
CA TYR A 369 -14.36 25.37 -23.03
C TYR A 369 -13.28 24.43 -23.62
N LYS A 370 -12.15 24.99 -24.09
CA LYS A 370 -11.03 24.22 -24.64
C LYS A 370 -10.43 23.27 -23.61
N TYR A 371 -10.29 23.72 -22.36
CA TYR A 371 -9.76 22.89 -21.28
C TYR A 371 -10.73 21.76 -20.93
N LYS A 372 -12.03 22.07 -20.81
CA LYS A 372 -13.09 21.08 -20.53
C LYS A 372 -13.13 19.99 -21.61
N SER A 373 -13.04 20.37 -22.89
CA SER A 373 -12.98 19.40 -23.99
C SER A 373 -11.78 18.46 -23.83
N TRP A 374 -10.56 19.02 -23.71
CA TRP A 374 -9.35 18.22 -23.53
C TRP A 374 -9.42 17.30 -22.30
N ARG A 375 -9.89 17.83 -21.17
CA ARG A 375 -10.09 17.06 -19.93
C ARG A 375 -11.02 15.88 -20.16
N ASN A 376 -12.15 16.12 -20.83
CA ASN A 376 -13.15 15.10 -21.07
C ASN A 376 -12.60 14.00 -21.98
N ASP A 377 -11.87 14.38 -23.03
CA ASP A 377 -11.21 13.45 -23.92
C ASP A 377 -10.19 12.59 -23.16
N LYS A 378 -9.37 13.19 -22.29
CA LYS A 378 -8.39 12.47 -21.47
C LYS A 378 -9.00 11.50 -20.45
N ILE A 379 -10.15 11.84 -19.87
CA ILE A 379 -10.87 10.90 -18.99
C ILE A 379 -11.40 9.72 -19.80
N LYS A 380 -12.04 9.97 -20.95
CA LYS A 380 -12.57 8.90 -21.82
C LYS A 380 -11.46 7.98 -22.33
N GLU A 381 -10.36 8.57 -22.80
CA GLU A 381 -9.16 7.83 -23.22
C GLU A 381 -8.61 6.97 -22.08
N ASN A 382 -8.54 7.51 -20.86
CA ASN A 382 -8.05 6.78 -19.69
C ASN A 382 -8.94 5.58 -19.34
N LEU A 383 -10.26 5.78 -19.26
CA LEU A 383 -11.21 4.71 -18.95
C LEU A 383 -11.15 3.60 -20.00
N ALA A 384 -11.19 3.96 -21.28
CA ALA A 384 -11.11 3.01 -22.39
C ALA A 384 -9.77 2.23 -22.38
N ALA A 385 -8.65 2.91 -22.13
CA ALA A 385 -7.33 2.27 -22.08
C ALA A 385 -7.16 1.31 -20.91
N ASN A 386 -7.96 1.46 -19.84
CA ASN A 386 -7.87 0.67 -18.62
C ASN A 386 -9.06 -0.28 -18.41
N VAL A 387 -9.88 -0.53 -19.43
CA VAL A 387 -11.01 -1.47 -19.39
C VAL A 387 -10.58 -2.92 -19.09
N THR A 388 -9.30 -3.25 -19.29
CA THR A 388 -8.69 -4.55 -18.97
C THR A 388 -7.58 -4.43 -17.93
N ALA A 389 -7.59 -3.36 -17.13
CA ALA A 389 -6.60 -3.19 -16.08
C ALA A 389 -6.64 -4.37 -15.11
N HIS A 390 -5.46 -4.91 -14.81
CA HIS A 390 -5.34 -6.01 -13.85
C HIS A 390 -5.64 -5.48 -12.45
N ALA A 391 -6.31 -6.30 -11.64
CA ALA A 391 -6.44 -6.00 -10.23
C ALA A 391 -5.05 -5.98 -9.58
N THR A 392 -4.84 -5.04 -8.66
CA THR A 392 -3.55 -4.90 -7.99
C THR A 392 -3.35 -5.89 -6.85
N ASP A 393 -4.46 -6.30 -6.24
CA ASP A 393 -4.54 -7.08 -5.00
C ASP A 393 -3.69 -6.58 -3.82
N HIS A 394 -3.28 -5.31 -3.89
CA HIS A 394 -2.39 -4.67 -2.94
C HIS A 394 -3.08 -4.31 -1.61
N SER A 395 -4.34 -3.90 -1.69
CA SER A 395 -5.12 -3.47 -0.53
C SER A 395 -6.15 -4.51 -0.09
N THR A 396 -6.32 -5.60 -0.85
CA THR A 396 -7.41 -6.59 -0.68
C THR A 396 -7.42 -7.22 0.72
N ILE A 397 -6.28 -7.33 1.39
CA ILE A 397 -6.21 -7.80 2.79
C ILE A 397 -6.98 -6.86 3.72
N MET A 398 -6.75 -5.55 3.64
CA MET A 398 -7.22 -4.59 4.65
C MET A 398 -8.57 -3.94 4.31
N THR A 399 -9.05 -4.10 3.08
CA THR A 399 -10.37 -3.60 2.67
C THR A 399 -11.53 -4.49 3.10
N ASN A 400 -11.26 -5.74 3.50
CA ASN A 400 -12.29 -6.67 3.98
C ASN A 400 -12.32 -6.72 5.52
N GLY A 401 -13.45 -6.32 6.11
CA GLY A 401 -13.66 -6.36 7.56
C GLY A 401 -13.54 -7.76 8.17
N MET A 402 -13.79 -8.82 7.39
CA MET A 402 -13.59 -10.21 7.82
C MET A 402 -12.13 -10.49 8.17
N HIS A 403 -11.17 -10.00 7.40
CA HIS A 403 -9.74 -10.19 7.69
C HIS A 403 -9.32 -9.45 8.96
N ALA A 404 -9.89 -8.27 9.18
CA ALA A 404 -9.66 -7.51 10.41
C ALA A 404 -10.20 -8.27 11.64
N GLN A 405 -11.40 -8.82 11.54
CA GLN A 405 -12.05 -9.58 12.59
C GLN A 405 -11.32 -10.91 12.89
N LYS A 406 -10.95 -11.66 11.85
CA LYS A 406 -10.42 -13.01 12.02
C LYS A 406 -8.91 -13.07 12.23
N ALA A 407 -8.14 -12.12 11.71
CA ALA A 407 -6.67 -12.11 11.82
C ALA A 407 -6.13 -10.89 12.58
N LEU A 408 -6.42 -9.66 12.13
CA LEU A 408 -5.80 -8.45 12.69
C LEU A 408 -6.06 -8.30 14.19
N ALA A 409 -7.27 -8.62 14.63
CA ALA A 409 -7.68 -8.56 16.04
C ALA A 409 -6.77 -9.37 16.98
N TYR A 410 -6.09 -10.40 16.49
CA TYR A 410 -5.18 -11.26 17.25
C TYR A 410 -3.70 -10.90 17.05
N ASP A 411 -3.40 -10.04 16.07
CA ASP A 411 -2.04 -9.59 15.76
C ASP A 411 -1.69 -8.22 16.37
N ILE A 412 -2.67 -7.51 16.92
CA ILE A 412 -2.50 -6.24 17.64
C ILE A 412 -2.18 -6.43 19.13
N ALA A 413 -1.73 -5.36 19.78
CA ALA A 413 -1.51 -5.31 21.22
C ALA A 413 -2.86 -5.18 21.95
N VAL A 414 -3.02 -5.93 23.05
CA VAL A 414 -4.21 -5.85 23.91
C VAL A 414 -3.85 -5.13 25.19
N GLY A 415 -4.60 -4.08 25.51
CA GLY A 415 -4.39 -3.29 26.72
C GLY A 415 -5.37 -2.14 26.85
N ARG A 416 -5.33 -1.46 27.98
CA ARG A 416 -6.13 -0.27 28.24
C ARG A 416 -5.41 0.95 27.67
N CYS A 417 -6.00 1.57 26.65
CA CYS A 417 -5.59 2.90 26.19
C CYS A 417 -5.95 3.95 27.27
N HIS A 418 -4.97 4.78 27.65
CA HIS A 418 -5.16 5.88 28.60
C HIS A 418 -5.22 7.25 27.94
N ILE A 419 -5.06 7.32 26.61
CA ILE A 419 -5.34 8.53 25.86
C ILE A 419 -6.86 8.76 25.91
N ASN A 420 -7.27 9.89 26.47
CA ASN A 420 -8.69 10.23 26.57
C ASN A 420 -9.24 10.65 25.20
N GLU A 421 -10.57 10.74 25.10
CA GLU A 421 -11.23 11.09 23.85
C GLU A 421 -10.84 12.50 23.36
N GLU A 422 -10.72 13.47 24.27
CA GLU A 422 -10.39 14.86 23.94
C GLU A 422 -8.98 14.99 23.33
N ASP A 423 -8.01 14.27 23.88
CA ASP A 423 -6.64 14.18 23.38
C ASP A 423 -6.60 13.49 22.01
N MET A 424 -7.36 12.39 21.83
CA MET A 424 -7.48 11.73 20.53
C MET A 424 -8.14 12.62 19.48
N GLN A 425 -9.17 13.38 19.86
CA GLN A 425 -9.81 14.36 19.00
C GLN A 425 -8.83 15.49 18.64
N THR A 426 -8.07 15.99 19.60
CA THR A 426 -7.03 17.01 19.40
C THR A 426 -5.94 16.50 18.45
N LEU A 427 -5.44 15.28 18.64
CA LEU A 427 -4.48 14.64 17.77
C LEU A 427 -5.02 14.49 16.34
N ARG A 428 -6.26 14.02 16.18
CA ARG A 428 -6.91 13.90 14.87
C ARG A 428 -7.00 15.24 14.14
N LYS A 429 -7.34 16.31 14.87
CA LYS A 429 -7.40 17.67 14.33
C LYS A 429 -6.01 18.18 13.96
N ALA A 430 -5.02 18.01 14.82
CA ALA A 430 -3.63 18.36 14.55
C ALA A 430 -3.01 17.57 13.38
N ALA A 431 -3.51 16.36 13.11
CA ALA A 431 -3.09 15.55 11.97
C ALA A 431 -3.78 15.93 10.65
N ASP A 432 -4.87 16.71 10.71
CA ASP A 432 -5.67 17.05 9.55
C ASP A 432 -5.31 18.43 8.99
N TRP A 433 -4.24 18.46 8.20
CA TRP A 433 -3.74 19.67 7.53
C TRP A 433 -4.77 20.34 6.60
N ARG A 434 -5.88 19.67 6.26
CA ARG A 434 -6.93 20.25 5.41
C ARG A 434 -7.62 21.44 6.09
N PHE A 435 -7.61 21.52 7.42
CA PHE A 435 -8.15 22.65 8.16
C PHE A 435 -7.42 23.97 7.87
N LEU A 436 -6.17 23.94 7.39
CA LEU A 436 -5.33 25.14 7.21
C LEU A 436 -6.02 26.28 6.44
N LYS A 437 -6.87 25.98 5.45
CA LYS A 437 -7.56 27.00 4.64
C LYS A 437 -8.81 27.56 5.29
N GLU A 438 -9.35 26.88 6.29
CA GLU A 438 -10.62 27.20 6.96
C GLU A 438 -10.40 27.78 8.37
N LEU A 439 -9.17 27.70 8.90
CA LEU A 439 -8.78 28.33 10.16
C LEU A 439 -8.99 29.84 10.09
N ASN A 440 -9.82 30.35 11.00
CA ASN A 440 -10.04 31.78 11.23
C ASN A 440 -9.76 32.13 12.70
N GLU A 441 -9.79 33.42 13.04
CA GLU A 441 -9.43 33.91 14.37
C GLU A 441 -10.32 33.37 15.52
N ALA A 442 -11.56 32.97 15.20
CA ALA A 442 -12.48 32.38 16.17
C ALA A 442 -12.36 30.84 16.24
N ASP A 443 -11.54 30.23 15.38
CA ASP A 443 -11.39 28.79 15.33
C ASP A 443 -10.52 28.31 16.49
N PRO A 444 -11.01 27.41 17.36
CA PRO A 444 -10.23 26.84 18.45
C PRO A 444 -8.99 26.07 17.98
N HIS A 445 -8.81 25.84 16.67
CA HIS A 445 -7.68 25.16 16.06
C HIS A 445 -6.65 26.09 15.44
N LEU A 446 -6.83 27.41 15.54
CA LEU A 446 -5.84 28.41 15.11
C LEU A 446 -4.47 28.18 15.75
N LEU A 447 -4.43 27.58 16.94
CA LEU A 447 -3.19 27.19 17.62
C LEU A 447 -2.29 26.25 16.79
N PHE A 448 -2.84 25.51 15.83
CA PHE A 448 -2.08 24.65 14.91
C PHE A 448 -1.74 25.30 13.56
N ASP A 449 -2.12 26.56 13.30
CA ASP A 449 -1.84 27.25 12.02
C ASP A 449 -0.34 27.23 11.68
N GLU A 450 0.50 27.53 12.68
CA GLU A 450 1.96 27.47 12.52
C GLU A 450 2.40 26.06 12.08
N TYR A 451 1.88 25.02 12.74
CA TYR A 451 2.25 23.64 12.49
C TYR A 451 1.88 23.20 11.08
N PHE A 452 0.68 23.57 10.63
CA PHE A 452 0.23 23.28 9.27
C PHE A 452 1.03 24.03 8.19
N ARG A 453 1.49 25.26 8.47
CA ARG A 453 2.24 26.06 7.49
C ARG A 453 3.70 25.66 7.37
N ASN A 454 4.35 25.37 8.50
CA ASN A 454 5.80 25.28 8.56
C ASN A 454 6.33 24.07 9.35
N GLY A 455 5.46 23.22 9.87
CA GLY A 455 5.84 22.05 10.67
C GLY A 455 6.34 22.37 12.08
N ARG A 456 6.10 23.60 12.60
CA ARG A 456 6.46 24.04 13.95
C ARG A 456 5.23 24.34 14.77
N TYR A 457 5.26 24.04 16.05
CA TYR A 457 4.20 24.41 16.98
C TYR A 457 4.80 25.27 18.10
N LYS A 458 4.27 26.48 18.28
CA LYS A 458 4.81 27.49 19.20
C LYS A 458 6.29 27.77 18.95
N LYS A 459 6.67 27.96 17.67
CA LYS A 459 8.04 28.17 17.17
C LYS A 459 9.00 27.01 17.38
N LYS A 460 8.55 25.89 17.91
CA LYS A 460 9.36 24.68 18.13
C LYS A 460 9.12 23.66 17.03
N SER A 461 10.21 23.11 16.49
CA SER A 461 10.14 21.95 15.61
C SER A 461 9.68 20.70 16.37
N VAL A 462 9.17 19.68 15.66
CA VAL A 462 8.77 18.39 16.27
C VAL A 462 9.91 17.76 17.11
N THR A 463 11.17 17.99 16.73
CA THR A 463 12.35 17.53 17.47
C THR A 463 12.60 18.26 18.79
N GLU A 464 11.95 19.40 19.02
CA GLU A 464 12.04 20.24 20.23
C GLU A 464 10.75 20.20 21.07
N TRP A 465 9.77 19.40 20.65
CA TRP A 465 8.57 19.16 21.44
C TRP A 465 8.95 18.29 22.64
N THR A 466 8.99 18.92 23.82
CA THR A 466 9.27 18.31 25.12
C THR A 466 8.00 18.25 25.95
#